data_AF-A0A382V7R6-F1
#
_entry.id   AF-A0A382V7R6-F1
#
_cell.length_a   1.000
_cell.length_b   1.000
_cell.length_c   1.000
_cell.angle_alpha   90.00
_cell.angle_beta   90.00
_cell.angle_gamma   90.00
#
_symmetry.space_group_name_H-M   'P 1'
#
loop_
_entity.id
_entity.type
_entity.pdbx_description
1 polymer ?
#
loop_
_entity_poly.entity_id
_entity_poly.type
_entity_poly.pdbx_seq_one_letter_code
_entity_poly.pdbx_strand_id
1 'polypeptide(L)' 'MSFTQEESNEVEICVICGAQTSFKKSDDITFRYGYIEGAGQLCFKCSQTRKMHKTGSYE' A
#
# COMPACT_ATOMS: atom_id res chain seq x y z
N MET A 1 -28.42 -21.04 -8.81
CA MET A 1 -28.30 -19.67 -8.27
C MET A 1 -26.88 -19.19 -8.54
N SER A 2 -26.72 -18.32 -9.52
CA SER A 2 -25.42 -17.79 -9.94
C SER A 2 -25.14 -16.54 -9.11
N PHE A 3 -24.36 -16.67 -8.05
CA PHE A 3 -23.73 -15.55 -7.36
C PHE A 3 -22.26 -15.56 -7.75
N THR A 4 -21.96 -15.22 -9.01
CA THR A 4 -20.61 -14.75 -9.34
C THR A 4 -20.52 -13.33 -8.79
N GLN A 5 -20.21 -13.23 -7.50
CA GLN A 5 -19.67 -11.99 -6.97
C GLN A 5 -18.31 -11.83 -7.66
N GLU A 6 -18.32 -11.11 -8.77
CA GLU A 6 -17.17 -10.31 -9.18
C GLU A 6 -16.93 -9.31 -8.06
N GLU A 7 -16.34 -9.81 -6.96
CA GLU A 7 -15.72 -9.00 -5.93
C GLU A 7 -14.57 -8.33 -6.66
N SER A 8 -14.88 -7.17 -7.23
CA SER A 8 -13.93 -6.12 -7.58
C SER A 8 -13.07 -5.93 -6.34
N ASN A 9 -12.01 -6.72 -6.27
CA ASN A 9 -10.97 -6.63 -5.28
C ASN A 9 -10.24 -5.34 -5.64
N GLU A 10 -10.84 -4.22 -5.24
CA GLU A 10 -10.31 -2.90 -5.45
C GLU A 10 -9.04 -2.84 -4.61
N VAL A 11 -7.95 -3.32 -5.19
CA VAL A 11 -6.63 -3.24 -4.59
C VAL A 11 -6.22 -1.79 -4.59
N GLU A 12 -5.59 -1.39 -3.50
CA GLU A 12 -5.10 -0.04 -3.38
C GLU A 12 -3.93 0.17 -4.34
N ILE A 13 -3.90 1.36 -4.93
CA ILE A 13 -2.87 1.73 -5.89
C ILE A 13 -1.84 2.60 -5.17
N CYS A 14 -0.56 2.31 -5.42
CA CYS A 14 0.55 3.09 -4.89
C CYS A 14 0.51 4.52 -5.43
N VAL A 15 0.48 5.50 -4.54
CA VAL A 15 0.44 6.93 -4.92
C VAL A 15 1.72 7.45 -5.58
N ILE A 16 2.83 6.69 -5.50
CA ILE A 16 4.11 7.07 -6.13
C ILE A 16 4.26 6.48 -7.52
N CYS A 17 4.00 5.17 -7.67
CA CYS A 17 4.28 4.46 -8.91
C CYS A 17 3.05 3.97 -9.66
N GLY A 18 1.85 4.13 -9.12
CA GLY A 18 0.62 3.63 -9.73
C GLY A 18 0.49 2.10 -9.74
N ALA A 19 1.37 1.38 -9.05
CA ALA A 19 1.30 -0.08 -8.99
C ALA A 19 0.20 -0.54 -8.03
N GLN A 20 -0.51 -1.61 -8.40
CA GLN A 20 -1.42 -2.30 -7.50
C GLN A 20 -0.64 -2.86 -6.29
N THR A 21 -1.17 -2.64 -5.10
CA THR A 21 -0.64 -3.19 -3.85
C THR A 21 -1.35 -4.49 -3.50
N SER A 22 -0.80 -5.22 -2.53
CA SER A 22 -1.41 -6.45 -2.00
C SER A 22 -2.55 -6.17 -1.01
N PHE A 23 -2.88 -4.91 -0.76
CA PHE A 23 -3.92 -4.49 0.17
C PHE A 23 -5.19 -4.14 -0.60
N LYS A 24 -6.35 -4.59 -0.09
CA LYS A 24 -7.64 -4.19 -0.64
C LYS A 24 -8.07 -2.88 0.01
N LYS A 25 -8.95 -2.11 -0.66
CA LYS A 25 -9.58 -0.93 -0.06
C LYS A 25 -10.33 -1.26 1.23
N SER A 26 -10.86 -2.48 1.35
CA SER A 26 -11.61 -2.96 2.53
C SER A 26 -10.74 -3.38 3.72
N ASP A 27 -9.42 -3.53 3.55
CA ASP A 27 -8.54 -3.88 4.67
C ASP A 27 -8.49 -2.76 5.72
N ASP A 28 -7.94 -2.98 6.90
CA ASP A 28 -7.85 -1.91 7.91
C ASP A 28 -6.54 -1.14 7.75
N ILE A 29 -6.59 0.19 7.57
CA ILE A 29 -5.41 1.04 7.31
C ILE A 29 -4.34 0.94 8.42
N THR A 30 -4.76 0.61 9.65
CA THR A 30 -3.89 0.48 10.83
C THR A 30 -2.85 -0.63 10.67
N PHE A 31 -3.21 -1.71 9.98
CA PHE A 31 -2.34 -2.88 9.79
C PHE A 31 -1.59 -2.86 8.45
N ARG A 32 -1.83 -1.86 7.60
CA ARG A 32 -1.19 -1.76 6.28
C ARG A 32 0.21 -1.17 6.42
N TYR A 33 1.19 -1.80 5.78
CA TYR A 33 2.51 -1.20 5.68
C TYR A 33 2.50 -0.10 4.62
N GLY A 34 3.22 1.00 4.87
CA GLY A 34 3.40 2.06 3.88
C GLY A 34 2.14 2.91 3.62
N TYR A 35 1.09 2.79 4.43
CA TYR A 35 0.05 3.81 4.48
C TYR A 35 0.61 5.06 5.16
N ILE A 36 0.43 6.21 4.53
CA ILE A 36 0.82 7.51 5.10
C ILE A 36 -0.45 8.35 5.18
N GLU A 37 -0.83 8.74 6.39
CA GLU A 37 -1.96 9.64 6.62
C GLU A 37 -1.80 10.93 5.81
N GLY A 38 -2.83 11.27 5.03
CA GLY A 38 -2.83 12.43 4.14
C GLY A 38 -2.08 12.27 2.81
N ALA A 39 -1.27 11.23 2.62
CA ALA A 39 -0.60 10.96 1.35
C ALA A 39 -1.13 9.71 0.62
N GLY A 40 -1.72 8.75 1.36
CA GLY A 40 -2.31 7.52 0.82
C GLY A 40 -1.39 6.29 0.93
N GLN A 41 -1.74 5.23 0.19
CA GLN A 41 -1.08 3.93 0.25
C GLN A 41 0.16 3.87 -0.65
N LEU A 42 1.24 3.29 -0.13
CA LEU A 42 2.46 2.98 -0.88
C LEU A 42 2.63 1.49 -1.08
N CYS A 43 3.19 1.08 -2.22
CA CYS A 43 3.64 -0.29 -2.40
C CYS A 43 4.92 -0.56 -1.59
N PHE A 44 5.21 -1.85 -1.37
CA PHE A 44 6.36 -2.28 -0.59
C PHE A 44 7.67 -1.64 -1.06
N LYS A 45 7.89 -1.63 -2.38
CA LYS A 45 9.06 -1.02 -3.02
C LYS A 45 9.18 0.46 -2.67
N CYS A 46 8.15 1.25 -2.95
CA CYS A 46 8.15 2.69 -2.70
C CYS A 46 8.25 3.06 -1.22
N SER A 47 7.63 2.26 -0.33
CA SER A 47 7.73 2.44 1.12
C SER A 47 9.16 2.19 1.63
N GLN A 48 9.89 1.27 0.98
CA GLN A 48 11.25 0.92 1.34
C GLN A 48 12.27 1.92 0.78
N THR A 49 12.08 2.41 -0.45
CA THR A 49 12.95 3.42 -1.07
C THR A 49 12.99 4.72 -0.26
N ARG A 50 11.85 5.17 0.30
CA ARG A 50 11.81 6.38 1.15
C ARG A 50 12.65 6.25 2.43
N LYS A 51 12.90 5.04 2.94
CA LYS A 51 13.71 4.83 4.15
C LYS A 51 15.21 5.00 3.89
N MET A 52 15.65 4.92 2.63
CA MET A 52 17.08 4.98 2.28
C MET A 52 17.72 6.36 2.51
N HIS A 53 16.93 7.42 2.68
CA HIS A 53 17.45 8.75 3.06
C HIS A 53 17.46 9.00 4.59
N LYS A 54 16.98 8.05 5.40
CA LYS A 54 16.93 8.18 6.87
C LYS A 54 17.73 7.13 7.64
N THR A 55 18.41 6.19 6.98
CA THR A 55 19.45 5.40 7.64
C THR A 55 20.73 6.25 7.71
N GLY A 56 20.70 7.26 8.59
CA GLY A 56 21.91 7.77 9.19
C GLY A 56 22.60 6.62 9.92
N SER A 57 23.91 6.56 9.74
CA SER A 57 24.90 5.73 10.43
C SER A 57 24.41 5.18 11.77
N TYR A 58 24.23 3.87 11.86
CA TYR A 58 24.27 3.20 13.15
C TYR A 58 25.75 3.16 13.56
N GLU A 59 26.12 3.94 14.56
CA GLU A 59 27.44 3.85 15.21
C GLU A 59 27.63 2.50 15.90
#